data_AF-A0A9W8X4K7-F1
#
_entry.id   AF-A0A9W8X4K7-F1
#
_cell.length_a   1.000
_cell.length_b   1.000
_cell.length_c   1.000
_cell.angle_alpha   90.00
_cell.angle_beta   90.00
_cell.angle_gamma   90.00
#
_symmetry.space_group_name_H-M   'P 1'
#
loop_
_entity.id
_entity.type
_entity.pdbx_description
1 polymer ?
#
loop_
_entity_poly.entity_id
_entity_poly.type
_entity_poly.pdbx_seq_one_letter_code
_entity_poly.pdbx_strand_id
1 'polypeptide(L)'
;MNSSTRIPPLLQPYVKLPRDDSLLLLTSTLGASANWLLIRFLCDALSNTPQDGGADGGHNVVLVSWMRDYDFWRQEARKGAGLDLERLKREKRFAFVDGLSGLVMGEGQDAQTQKSPSRPMPPQTGLHPARLTPVLDRPQGMGNILPVRGPPGRTIPARGPPAPAQPTSPATTVAPPPQPNPSSQTTGHFALTSLDLAHLKTTITSAITSLSTPATTRKTLLVLDSPDAYLALSSTAPSVFVSLLLQFHATPAVSHILTHMHADTPLISPSAPAQPLEISQYNLLTKLAHMSARILGTRVLDTGVARDVSGVVRVTEQRARWHDLGLEEEGRLNEDDAGKGKEFLYQVKGDGSVKVFERGAGGEA
;
A
#
# COMPACT_ATOMS: atom_id res chain seq x y z
N MET A 1 30.25 4.83 -11.25
CA MET A 1 28.84 5.10 -10.88
C MET A 1 28.70 4.76 -9.41
N ASN A 2 28.72 5.76 -8.53
CA ASN A 2 28.90 5.52 -7.10
C ASN A 2 27.59 5.02 -6.47
N SER A 3 27.69 4.01 -5.60
CA SER A 3 26.60 3.34 -4.88
C SER A 3 25.87 4.22 -3.83
N SER A 4 26.15 5.52 -3.80
CA SER A 4 25.80 6.45 -2.72
C SER A 4 24.44 7.16 -2.87
N THR A 5 23.63 6.84 -3.88
CA THR A 5 22.51 7.71 -4.32
C THR A 5 21.11 7.17 -4.07
N ARG A 6 20.94 5.96 -3.53
CA ARG A 6 19.62 5.30 -3.43
C ARG A 6 18.94 5.37 -2.07
N ILE A 7 19.69 5.58 -0.99
CA ILE A 7 19.14 5.78 0.35
C ILE A 7 19.84 7.04 0.91
N PRO A 8 19.10 8.04 1.41
CA PRO A 8 19.69 9.24 2.00
C PRO A 8 20.63 8.88 3.17
N PRO A 9 21.85 9.42 3.27
CA PRO A 9 22.82 8.99 4.28
C PRO A 9 22.33 9.08 5.74
N LEU A 10 21.63 10.16 6.10
CA LEU A 10 21.03 10.34 7.43
C LEU A 10 19.96 9.28 7.77
N LEU A 11 19.41 8.62 6.75
CA LEU A 11 18.33 7.64 6.87
C LEU A 11 18.84 6.19 6.77
N GLN A 12 20.03 5.96 6.21
CA GLN A 12 20.64 4.64 6.01
C GLN A 12 20.65 3.76 7.28
N PRO A 13 20.99 4.27 8.50
CA PRO A 13 20.98 3.46 9.72
C PRO A 13 19.57 2.99 10.13
N TYR A 14 18.53 3.73 9.74
CA TYR A 14 17.14 3.52 10.13
C TYR A 14 16.34 2.69 9.14
N VAL A 15 16.81 2.62 7.89
CA VAL A 15 16.27 1.73 6.84
C VAL A 15 16.95 0.36 6.85
N LYS A 16 18.22 0.26 7.25
CA LYS A 16 18.89 -1.04 7.44
C LYS A 16 18.12 -1.88 8.47
N LEU A 17 17.79 -3.10 8.09
CA LEU A 17 17.12 -4.05 8.98
C LEU A 17 17.98 -4.33 10.23
N PRO A 18 17.40 -4.45 11.44
CA PRO A 18 18.11 -4.86 12.64
C PRO A 18 18.83 -6.22 12.49
N ARG A 19 19.78 -6.49 13.38
CA ARG A 19 20.47 -7.80 13.45
C ARG A 19 19.53 -8.91 13.94
N ASP A 20 18.67 -8.58 14.91
CA ASP A 20 17.70 -9.51 15.49
C ASP A 20 16.41 -9.51 14.67
N ASP A 21 15.84 -10.71 14.45
CA ASP A 21 14.54 -10.90 13.80
C ASP A 21 13.47 -10.05 14.52
N SER A 22 12.88 -9.07 13.82
CA SER A 22 12.10 -8.01 14.49
C SER A 22 10.90 -7.49 13.70
N LEU A 23 9.96 -6.91 14.43
CA LEU A 23 8.80 -6.20 13.88
C LEU A 23 9.12 -4.72 13.74
N LEU A 24 8.72 -4.13 12.60
CA LEU A 24 8.98 -2.74 12.23
C LEU A 24 7.67 -2.09 11.81
N LEU A 25 7.46 -0.85 12.22
CA LEU A 25 6.26 -0.07 11.90
C LEU A 25 6.62 1.18 11.09
N LEU A 26 5.95 1.37 9.96
CA LEU A 26 5.87 2.66 9.28
C LEU A 26 4.52 3.29 9.54
N THR A 27 4.52 4.59 9.84
CA THR A 27 3.28 5.36 9.84
C THR A 27 3.33 6.48 8.80
N SER A 28 2.18 6.77 8.22
CA SER A 28 1.98 7.90 7.32
C SER A 28 0.73 8.68 7.67
N THR A 29 0.58 9.84 7.06
CA THR A 29 -0.67 10.62 7.05
C THR A 29 -1.06 10.86 5.60
N LEU A 30 -2.34 11.17 5.35
CA LEU A 30 -2.86 11.43 3.99
C LEU A 30 -2.05 12.50 3.24
N GLY A 31 -1.55 13.51 3.96
CA GLY A 31 -0.70 14.58 3.40
C GLY A 31 0.79 14.23 3.27
N ALA A 32 1.26 13.11 3.84
CA ALA A 32 2.67 12.72 3.85
C ALA A 32 2.82 11.18 3.76
N SER A 33 2.92 10.68 2.53
CA SER A 33 3.01 9.25 2.22
C SER A 33 4.36 8.62 2.60
N ALA A 34 4.32 7.39 3.12
CA ALA A 34 5.50 6.56 3.39
C ALA A 34 5.99 5.73 2.19
N ASN A 35 5.40 5.87 0.99
CA ASN A 35 5.72 5.00 -0.16
C ASN A 35 7.20 5.09 -0.55
N TRP A 36 7.75 6.31 -0.59
CA TRP A 36 9.16 6.54 -0.88
C TRP A 36 10.09 5.85 0.13
N LEU A 37 9.64 5.71 1.39
CA LEU A 37 10.37 5.07 2.49
C LEU A 37 10.29 3.55 2.40
N LEU A 38 9.12 3.00 2.08
CA LEU A 38 8.94 1.58 1.71
C LEU A 38 9.90 1.19 0.58
N ILE A 39 10.01 2.00 -0.47
CA ILE A 39 10.99 1.79 -1.56
C ILE A 39 12.46 1.75 -1.04
N ARG A 40 12.80 2.45 0.04
CA ARG A 40 14.15 2.37 0.65
C ARG A 40 14.36 1.06 1.40
N PHE A 41 13.37 0.59 2.17
CA PHE A 41 13.40 -0.73 2.79
C PHE A 41 13.50 -1.86 1.74
N LEU A 42 12.75 -1.76 0.63
CA LEU A 42 12.90 -2.67 -0.50
C LEU A 42 14.33 -2.62 -1.09
N CYS A 43 14.90 -1.42 -1.24
CA CYS A 43 16.24 -1.24 -1.79
C CYS A 43 17.35 -1.83 -0.91
N ASP A 44 17.23 -1.69 0.41
CA ASP A 44 18.19 -2.25 1.37
C ASP A 44 18.07 -3.78 1.41
N ALA A 45 16.85 -4.30 1.62
CA ALA A 45 16.57 -5.73 1.69
C ALA A 45 16.96 -6.49 0.40
N LEU A 46 16.64 -5.93 -0.77
CA LEU A 46 16.91 -6.57 -2.07
C LEU A 46 18.31 -6.24 -2.62
N SER A 47 19.13 -5.48 -1.88
CA SER A 47 20.53 -5.30 -2.22
C SER A 47 21.30 -6.63 -2.15
N ASN A 48 22.45 -6.70 -2.82
CA ASN A 48 23.35 -7.85 -2.81
C ASN A 48 24.65 -7.53 -2.05
N THR A 49 24.69 -6.49 -1.22
CA THR A 49 25.92 -6.06 -0.53
C THR A 49 26.33 -7.08 0.53
N PRO A 50 27.47 -7.78 0.36
CA PRO A 50 28.00 -8.66 1.40
C PRO A 50 28.75 -7.77 2.40
N GLN A 51 28.06 -7.35 3.45
CA GLN A 51 28.66 -6.55 4.52
C GLN A 51 28.49 -7.28 5.85
N ASP A 52 29.62 -7.44 6.55
CA ASP A 52 29.76 -8.05 7.88
C ASP A 52 29.66 -9.59 7.95
N GLY A 53 30.50 -10.30 7.19
CA GLY A 53 31.05 -11.64 7.53
C GLY A 53 30.09 -12.84 7.63
N GLY A 54 28.78 -12.62 7.65
CA GLY A 54 27.74 -13.65 7.66
C GLY A 54 27.39 -14.10 6.25
N ALA A 55 27.21 -15.40 6.07
CA ALA A 55 26.99 -16.03 4.77
C ALA A 55 25.55 -15.91 4.24
N ASP A 56 24.97 -14.70 4.14
CA ASP A 56 23.90 -14.48 3.18
C ASP A 56 23.77 -13.03 2.68
N GLY A 57 23.69 -12.89 1.35
CA GLY A 57 23.62 -11.59 0.68
C GLY A 57 22.17 -11.15 0.51
N GLY A 58 21.72 -10.25 1.40
CA GLY A 58 20.38 -9.64 1.35
C GLY A 58 19.23 -10.58 1.72
N HIS A 59 18.03 -10.02 1.73
CA HIS A 59 16.79 -10.72 2.05
C HIS A 59 15.99 -11.05 0.77
N ASN A 60 15.10 -12.04 0.89
CA ASN A 60 13.94 -12.16 0.02
C ASN A 60 12.84 -11.20 0.51
N VAL A 61 11.92 -10.78 -0.35
CA VAL A 61 10.80 -9.90 0.03
C VAL A 61 9.47 -10.44 -0.45
N VAL A 62 8.49 -10.49 0.45
CA VAL A 62 7.06 -10.62 0.10
C VAL A 62 6.40 -9.28 0.38
N LEU A 63 5.86 -8.61 -0.64
CA LEU A 63 5.09 -7.37 -0.49
C LEU A 63 3.60 -7.68 -0.65
N VAL A 64 2.83 -7.46 0.41
CA VAL A 64 1.37 -7.51 0.41
C VAL A 64 0.86 -6.07 0.44
N SER A 65 -0.03 -5.69 -0.47
CA SER A 65 -0.63 -4.33 -0.49
C SER A 65 -2.13 -4.40 -0.69
N TRP A 66 -2.87 -3.68 0.16
CA TRP A 66 -4.33 -3.59 0.09
C TRP A 66 -4.85 -2.27 -0.49
N MET A 67 -3.96 -1.37 -0.93
CA MET A 67 -4.36 -0.09 -1.50
C MET A 67 -3.74 0.21 -2.86
N ARG A 68 -2.72 -0.55 -3.29
CA ARG A 68 -1.96 -0.26 -4.52
C ARG A 68 -1.57 -1.55 -5.22
N ASP A 69 -1.78 -1.58 -6.54
CA ASP A 69 -1.48 -2.73 -7.38
C ASP A 69 0.05 -2.95 -7.57
N TYR A 70 0.39 -4.06 -8.21
CA TYR A 70 1.77 -4.39 -8.54
C TYR A 70 2.42 -3.37 -9.48
N ASP A 71 1.64 -2.75 -10.37
CA ASP A 71 2.14 -1.83 -11.38
C ASP A 71 2.60 -0.50 -10.79
N PHE A 72 1.89 0.00 -9.79
CA PHE A 72 2.33 1.10 -8.93
C PHE A 72 3.69 0.78 -8.31
N TRP A 73 3.80 -0.37 -7.63
CA TRP A 73 5.02 -0.73 -6.92
C TRP A 73 6.20 -0.96 -7.86
N ARG A 74 5.97 -1.56 -9.02
CA ARG A 74 6.95 -1.73 -10.10
C ARG A 74 7.47 -0.38 -10.61
N GLN A 75 6.59 0.59 -10.82
CA GLN A 75 6.95 1.92 -11.29
C GLN A 75 7.72 2.72 -10.23
N GLU A 76 7.21 2.81 -9.00
CA GLU A 76 7.86 3.56 -7.91
C GLU A 76 9.19 2.93 -7.46
N ALA A 77 9.31 1.60 -7.44
CA ALA A 77 10.58 0.92 -7.16
C ALA A 77 11.64 1.18 -8.23
N ARG A 78 11.24 1.18 -9.52
CA ARG A 78 12.13 1.51 -10.64
C ARG A 78 12.55 2.98 -10.63
N LYS A 79 11.60 3.89 -10.43
CA LYS A 79 11.81 5.33 -10.39
C LYS A 79 12.62 5.77 -9.17
N GLY A 80 12.20 5.37 -7.97
CA GLY A 80 12.83 5.79 -6.72
C GLY A 80 14.18 5.14 -6.46
N ALA A 81 14.34 3.84 -6.74
CA ALA A 81 15.53 3.06 -6.34
C ALA A 81 16.20 2.25 -7.48
N GLY A 82 15.76 2.41 -8.73
CA GLY A 82 16.31 1.64 -9.86
C GLY A 82 16.13 0.13 -9.70
N LEU A 83 15.12 -0.32 -8.94
CA LEU A 83 14.84 -1.74 -8.73
C LEU A 83 14.00 -2.29 -9.88
N ASP A 84 14.44 -3.41 -10.44
CA ASP A 84 13.68 -4.18 -11.42
C ASP A 84 12.95 -5.32 -10.69
N LEU A 85 11.71 -5.07 -10.29
CA LEU A 85 10.90 -6.07 -9.58
C LEU A 85 10.54 -7.28 -10.45
N GLU A 86 10.51 -7.15 -11.78
CA GLU A 86 10.22 -8.28 -12.68
C GLU A 86 11.42 -9.23 -12.79
N ARG A 87 12.64 -8.66 -12.82
CA ARG A 87 13.86 -9.45 -12.70
C ARG A 87 13.94 -10.13 -11.33
N LEU A 88 13.63 -9.42 -10.25
CA LEU A 88 13.67 -9.97 -8.89
C LEU A 88 12.60 -11.07 -8.65
N LYS A 89 11.42 -10.99 -9.29
CA LYS A 89 10.44 -12.10 -9.32
C LYS A 89 11.00 -13.33 -10.01
N ARG A 90 11.60 -13.16 -11.20
CA ARG A 90 12.22 -14.26 -11.97
C ARG A 90 13.42 -14.87 -11.24
N GLU A 91 14.18 -14.08 -10.48
CA GLU A 91 15.26 -14.51 -9.59
C GLU A 91 14.75 -15.16 -8.28
N LYS A 92 13.43 -15.25 -8.06
CA LYS A 92 12.80 -15.73 -6.81
C LYS A 92 13.24 -14.98 -5.54
N ARG A 93 13.52 -13.68 -5.69
CA ARG A 93 13.86 -12.77 -4.57
C ARG A 93 12.72 -11.87 -4.13
N PHE A 94 11.70 -11.70 -4.98
CA PHE A 94 10.55 -10.87 -4.70
C PHE A 94 9.25 -11.59 -5.07
N ALA A 95 8.24 -11.53 -4.20
CA ALA A 95 6.86 -11.89 -4.53
C ALA A 95 5.91 -10.75 -4.16
N PHE A 96 4.86 -10.58 -4.95
CA PHE A 96 3.75 -9.66 -4.67
C PHE A 96 2.49 -10.42 -4.30
N VAL A 97 1.73 -9.90 -3.34
CA VAL A 97 0.38 -10.37 -2.99
C VAL A 97 -0.58 -9.19 -3.14
N ASP A 98 -1.43 -9.25 -4.16
CA ASP A 98 -2.50 -8.27 -4.38
C ASP A 98 -3.61 -8.49 -3.34
N GLY A 99 -3.80 -7.52 -2.46
CA GLY A 99 -4.83 -7.52 -1.43
C GLY A 99 -6.12 -6.78 -1.82
N LEU A 100 -6.22 -6.18 -3.00
CA LEU A 100 -7.36 -5.33 -3.39
C LEU A 100 -8.11 -5.87 -4.62
N SER A 101 -7.42 -6.11 -5.74
CA SER A 101 -8.08 -6.25 -7.04
C SER A 101 -8.98 -7.48 -7.09
N GLY A 102 -8.47 -8.63 -6.65
CA GLY A 102 -9.22 -9.88 -6.57
C GLY A 102 -10.35 -9.90 -5.53
N LEU A 103 -10.36 -8.97 -4.57
CA LEU A 103 -11.41 -8.85 -3.56
C LEU A 103 -12.55 -7.91 -3.97
N VAL A 104 -12.22 -6.80 -4.65
CA VAL A 104 -13.15 -5.68 -4.84
C VAL A 104 -13.55 -5.47 -6.30
N MET A 105 -12.64 -5.73 -7.25
CA MET A 105 -12.89 -5.49 -8.68
C MET A 105 -13.25 -6.76 -9.46
N GLY A 106 -13.21 -7.93 -8.79
CA GLY A 106 -13.36 -9.24 -9.40
C GLY A 106 -12.10 -9.67 -10.18
N GLU A 107 -12.04 -10.94 -10.59
CA GLU A 107 -11.06 -11.34 -11.60
C GLU A 107 -11.42 -10.66 -12.93
N GLY A 108 -10.75 -9.54 -13.21
CA GLY A 108 -10.86 -8.83 -14.47
C GLY A 108 -10.36 -9.70 -15.62
N GLN A 109 -11.27 -10.46 -16.24
CA GLN A 109 -11.07 -10.97 -17.59
C GLN A 109 -10.70 -9.78 -18.50
N ASP A 110 -9.69 -9.98 -19.34
CA ASP A 110 -9.09 -8.93 -20.17
C ASP A 110 -10.15 -8.03 -20.80
N ALA A 111 -9.99 -6.71 -20.64
CA ALA A 111 -10.96 -5.70 -21.06
C ALA A 111 -11.08 -5.57 -22.59
N GLN A 112 -11.57 -6.61 -23.26
CA GLN A 112 -12.07 -6.52 -24.62
C GLN A 112 -13.38 -5.74 -24.59
N THR A 113 -13.41 -4.65 -25.37
CA THR A 113 -14.52 -3.69 -25.44
C THR A 113 -15.79 -4.30 -26.04
N GLN A 114 -16.58 -5.01 -25.23
CA GLN A 114 -17.89 -5.50 -25.65
C GLN A 114 -18.89 -4.34 -25.74
N LYS A 115 -19.27 -4.00 -26.97
CA LYS A 115 -20.39 -3.09 -27.26
C LYS A 115 -21.69 -3.68 -26.70
N SER A 116 -22.34 -2.95 -25.79
CA SER A 116 -23.64 -3.34 -25.24
C SER A 116 -24.74 -3.30 -26.31
N PRO A 117 -25.57 -4.35 -26.47
CA PRO A 117 -26.74 -4.29 -27.34
C PRO A 117 -27.87 -3.49 -26.68
N SER A 118 -28.44 -2.54 -27.41
CA SER A 118 -29.56 -1.70 -26.94
C SER A 118 -30.86 -2.50 -26.82
N ARG A 119 -31.45 -2.55 -25.61
CA ARG A 119 -32.78 -3.13 -25.36
C ARG A 119 -33.88 -2.08 -25.56
N PRO A 120 -34.93 -2.34 -26.38
CA PRO A 120 -36.02 -1.38 -26.56
C PRO A 120 -37.02 -1.41 -25.37
N MET A 121 -37.52 -0.22 -24.99
CA MET A 121 -38.64 -0.05 -24.05
C MET A 121 -40.00 -0.20 -24.75
N PRO A 122 -41.02 -0.75 -24.09
CA PRO A 122 -42.42 -0.63 -24.50
C PRO A 122 -43.04 0.74 -24.09
N PRO A 123 -44.11 1.19 -24.77
CA PRO A 123 -44.66 2.55 -24.61
C PRO A 123 -45.58 2.73 -23.38
N GLN A 124 -45.75 3.98 -22.95
CA GLN A 124 -46.64 4.40 -21.87
C GLN A 124 -48.09 4.66 -22.35
N THR A 125 -49.07 4.45 -21.47
CA THR A 125 -50.46 4.91 -21.59
C THR A 125 -51.11 5.14 -20.22
N GLY A 126 -51.86 6.25 -20.01
CA GLY A 126 -53.02 6.25 -19.08
C GLY A 126 -53.01 7.12 -17.79
N LEU A 127 -52.94 8.44 -17.95
CA LEU A 127 -53.58 9.53 -17.14
C LEU A 127 -54.35 9.24 -15.79
N HIS A 128 -53.88 9.90 -14.69
CA HIS A 128 -54.65 10.67 -13.66
C HIS A 128 -55.64 10.01 -12.64
N PRO A 129 -56.03 10.66 -11.50
CA PRO A 129 -55.35 11.70 -10.68
C PRO A 129 -55.48 11.60 -9.10
N ALA A 130 -54.65 12.39 -8.41
CA ALA A 130 -54.86 13.12 -7.12
C ALA A 130 -55.28 12.47 -5.77
N ARG A 131 -54.49 12.74 -4.71
CA ARG A 131 -54.97 13.11 -3.35
C ARG A 131 -53.94 13.95 -2.55
N LEU A 132 -54.45 14.92 -1.78
CA LEU A 132 -53.79 15.93 -0.89
C LEU A 132 -53.45 15.32 0.50
N THR A 133 -52.66 15.86 1.46
CA THR A 133 -51.90 17.12 1.78
C THR A 133 -50.99 16.81 3.02
N PRO A 134 -50.38 17.73 3.80
CA PRO A 134 -49.60 18.97 3.54
C PRO A 134 -48.16 18.89 4.16
N VAL A 135 -47.12 19.53 3.59
CA VAL A 135 -46.53 20.85 3.97
C VAL A 135 -46.35 21.14 5.47
N LEU A 136 -45.09 21.33 5.89
CA LEU A 136 -44.70 22.14 7.05
C LEU A 136 -43.56 23.10 6.63
N ASP A 137 -43.67 24.39 6.95
CA ASP A 137 -42.82 25.46 6.44
C ASP A 137 -41.45 25.59 7.12
N ARG A 138 -40.49 26.16 6.38
CA ARG A 138 -39.21 26.69 6.92
C ARG A 138 -38.82 27.95 6.15
N PRO A 139 -38.50 29.08 6.80
CA PRO A 139 -38.37 30.37 6.12
C PRO A 139 -37.08 30.52 5.29
N GLN A 140 -37.16 31.44 4.32
CA GLN A 140 -36.19 31.65 3.24
C GLN A 140 -34.95 32.45 3.67
N GLY A 141 -33.85 32.26 2.93
CA GLY A 141 -32.68 33.13 2.92
C GLY A 141 -31.90 32.96 1.61
N MET A 142 -31.65 34.07 0.92
CA MET A 142 -30.94 34.24 -0.37
C MET A 142 -29.82 33.19 -0.63
N GLY A 143 -29.61 32.66 -1.84
CA GLY A 143 -29.94 33.20 -3.15
C GLY A 143 -28.68 33.72 -3.86
N ASN A 144 -28.00 32.87 -4.63
CA ASN A 144 -27.30 33.20 -5.88
C ASN A 144 -26.67 31.94 -6.51
N ILE A 145 -26.94 31.72 -7.80
CA ILE A 145 -26.37 30.67 -8.65
C ILE A 145 -25.81 31.38 -9.91
N LEU A 146 -24.88 30.71 -10.61
CA LEU A 146 -24.39 30.96 -11.98
C LEU A 146 -23.09 31.79 -12.10
N PRO A 147 -22.31 31.66 -13.22
CA PRO A 147 -22.39 30.65 -14.30
C PRO A 147 -21.06 29.95 -14.64
N VAL A 148 -21.16 28.75 -15.21
CA VAL A 148 -20.15 28.20 -16.14
C VAL A 148 -20.34 28.85 -17.52
N ARG A 149 -19.25 29.25 -18.20
CA ARG A 149 -19.25 29.69 -19.60
C ARG A 149 -18.32 28.82 -20.45
N GLY A 150 -18.87 28.25 -21.52
CA GLY A 150 -18.13 27.70 -22.66
C GLY A 150 -18.79 28.18 -23.98
N PRO A 151 -18.05 28.38 -25.09
CA PRO A 151 -18.60 29.02 -26.30
C PRO A 151 -19.38 28.05 -27.22
N PRO A 152 -20.36 28.55 -28.01
CA PRO A 152 -21.19 27.71 -28.86
C PRO A 152 -20.73 27.63 -30.33
N GLY A 153 -21.16 26.56 -31.02
CA GLY A 153 -21.55 26.64 -32.43
C GLY A 153 -20.72 25.90 -33.48
N ARG A 154 -21.17 24.69 -33.88
CA ARG A 154 -21.26 24.30 -35.29
C ARG A 154 -22.24 23.13 -35.47
N THR A 155 -23.04 23.16 -36.54
CA THR A 155 -24.17 22.24 -36.77
C THR A 155 -24.14 21.61 -38.17
N ILE A 156 -24.55 20.34 -38.25
CA ILE A 156 -25.22 19.67 -39.41
C ILE A 156 -24.31 19.38 -40.64
N PRO A 157 -24.57 18.33 -41.48
CA PRO A 157 -25.75 17.44 -41.54
C PRO A 157 -25.50 15.92 -41.34
N ALA A 158 -26.61 15.20 -41.16
CA ALA A 158 -26.68 13.75 -41.16
C ALA A 158 -26.75 13.14 -42.58
N ARG A 159 -26.46 11.83 -42.70
CA ARG A 159 -26.77 11.00 -43.88
C ARG A 159 -27.49 9.72 -43.43
N GLY A 160 -28.58 9.37 -44.10
CA GLY A 160 -29.51 8.31 -43.70
C GLY A 160 -29.04 6.87 -43.96
N PRO A 161 -29.86 5.87 -43.57
CA PRO A 161 -29.49 4.45 -43.58
C PRO A 161 -29.74 3.75 -44.92
N PRO A 162 -28.95 2.72 -45.29
CA PRO A 162 -29.31 1.74 -46.29
C PRO A 162 -30.14 0.57 -45.69
N ALA A 163 -30.87 -0.13 -46.57
CA ALA A 163 -31.87 -1.17 -46.26
C ALA A 163 -31.24 -2.59 -46.10
N PRO A 164 -32.00 -3.63 -45.69
CA PRO A 164 -31.44 -4.87 -45.16
C PRO A 164 -31.10 -5.93 -46.22
N ALA A 165 -30.15 -6.81 -45.89
CA ALA A 165 -29.90 -8.07 -46.57
C ALA A 165 -30.18 -9.25 -45.61
N GLN A 166 -30.84 -10.29 -46.13
CA GLN A 166 -31.25 -11.50 -45.38
C GLN A 166 -30.21 -12.64 -45.50
N PRO A 167 -30.34 -13.74 -44.71
CA PRO A 167 -29.18 -14.50 -44.25
C PRO A 167 -28.79 -15.70 -45.12
N THR A 168 -27.54 -16.11 -45.00
CA THR A 168 -27.05 -17.43 -45.42
C THR A 168 -26.29 -18.10 -44.27
N SER A 169 -26.91 -19.11 -43.66
CA SER A 169 -26.22 -20.03 -42.74
C SER A 169 -25.38 -21.04 -43.53
N PRO A 170 -24.30 -21.56 -42.94
CA PRO A 170 -24.20 -23.03 -42.93
C PRO A 170 -23.83 -23.64 -41.57
N ALA A 171 -24.20 -24.92 -41.50
CA ALA A 171 -24.16 -25.86 -40.40
C ALA A 171 -22.83 -26.01 -39.61
N THR A 172 -23.01 -26.16 -38.29
CA THR A 172 -22.52 -27.28 -37.47
C THR A 172 -21.03 -27.64 -37.45
N THR A 173 -20.36 -27.30 -36.34
CA THR A 173 -19.66 -28.29 -35.50
C THR A 173 -19.79 -27.89 -34.03
N VAL A 174 -20.33 -28.77 -33.17
CA VAL A 174 -20.34 -28.55 -31.71
C VAL A 174 -19.03 -29.09 -31.12
N ALA A 175 -18.20 -28.20 -30.59
CA ALA A 175 -17.13 -28.55 -29.67
C ALA A 175 -17.60 -28.23 -28.23
N PRO A 176 -17.29 -29.07 -27.22
CA PRO A 176 -17.65 -28.77 -25.84
C PRO A 176 -16.95 -27.50 -25.36
N PRO A 177 -17.58 -26.68 -24.49
CA PRO A 177 -16.95 -25.48 -23.97
C PRO A 177 -15.71 -25.86 -23.13
N PRO A 178 -14.57 -25.17 -23.29
CA PRO A 178 -13.45 -25.36 -22.38
C PRO A 178 -13.88 -24.97 -20.96
N GLN A 179 -13.62 -25.85 -20.00
CA GLN A 179 -13.78 -25.51 -18.59
C GLN A 179 -12.88 -24.31 -18.25
N PRO A 180 -13.34 -23.35 -17.44
CA PRO A 180 -12.48 -22.27 -16.98
C PRO A 180 -11.40 -22.86 -16.04
N ASN A 181 -10.18 -22.97 -16.55
CA ASN A 181 -9.02 -23.21 -15.71
C ASN A 181 -8.88 -22.01 -14.76
N PRO A 182 -8.79 -22.22 -13.43
CA PRO A 182 -8.56 -21.13 -12.50
C PRO A 182 -7.20 -20.47 -12.79
N SER A 183 -7.22 -19.13 -12.82
CA SER A 183 -6.13 -18.16 -13.00
C SER A 183 -4.71 -18.69 -13.31
N SER A 184 -4.14 -18.18 -14.41
CA SER A 184 -2.72 -18.29 -14.72
C SER A 184 -1.87 -17.54 -13.68
N GLN A 185 -1.52 -18.22 -12.59
CA GLN A 185 -0.66 -17.68 -11.53
C GLN A 185 0.74 -17.41 -12.09
N THR A 186 1.01 -16.15 -12.44
CA THR A 186 2.34 -15.73 -12.88
C THR A 186 3.33 -15.86 -11.71
N THR A 187 4.49 -16.46 -11.96
CA THR A 187 5.48 -16.77 -10.91
C THR A 187 5.83 -15.54 -10.08
N GLY A 188 5.63 -15.61 -8.76
CA GLY A 188 5.88 -14.51 -7.84
C GLY A 188 4.78 -13.45 -7.78
N HIS A 189 3.58 -13.73 -8.30
CA HIS A 189 2.39 -12.89 -8.13
C HIS A 189 1.22 -13.73 -7.58
N PHE A 190 0.67 -13.29 -6.46
CA PHE A 190 -0.46 -13.90 -5.76
C PHE A 190 -1.58 -12.85 -5.62
N ALA A 191 -2.82 -13.30 -5.40
CA ALA A 191 -3.95 -12.42 -5.18
C ALA A 191 -4.87 -12.99 -4.11
N LEU A 192 -5.44 -12.13 -3.27
CA LEU A 192 -6.52 -12.48 -2.36
C LEU A 192 -7.85 -12.48 -3.13
N THR A 193 -8.61 -13.58 -2.98
CA THR A 193 -9.96 -13.75 -3.55
C THR A 193 -11.03 -13.90 -2.45
N SER A 194 -10.62 -13.82 -1.18
CA SER A 194 -11.50 -13.83 -0.01
C SER A 194 -10.94 -12.94 1.10
N LEU A 195 -11.86 -12.29 1.83
CA LEU A 195 -11.58 -11.53 3.06
C LEU A 195 -11.43 -12.42 4.31
N ASP A 196 -11.45 -13.74 4.15
CA ASP A 196 -11.21 -14.69 5.22
C ASP A 196 -9.72 -14.72 5.64
N LEU A 197 -9.50 -14.78 6.96
CA LEU A 197 -8.17 -14.80 7.55
C LEU A 197 -7.38 -16.07 7.22
N ALA A 198 -8.05 -17.21 7.04
CA ALA A 198 -7.35 -18.44 6.64
C ALA A 198 -6.90 -18.38 5.17
N HIS A 199 -7.68 -17.76 4.28
CA HIS A 199 -7.25 -17.45 2.91
C HIS A 199 -6.07 -16.47 2.87
N LEU A 200 -6.09 -15.41 3.70
CA LEU A 200 -4.95 -14.50 3.86
C LEU A 200 -3.69 -15.25 4.32
N LYS A 201 -3.84 -16.09 5.36
CA LYS A 201 -2.74 -16.89 5.91
C LYS A 201 -2.12 -17.79 4.85
N THR A 202 -2.93 -18.61 4.18
CA THR A 202 -2.44 -19.57 3.17
C THR A 202 -1.80 -18.89 1.97
N THR A 203 -2.34 -17.75 1.51
CA THR A 203 -1.78 -16.99 0.38
C THR A 203 -0.41 -16.40 0.72
N ILE A 204 -0.25 -15.77 1.88
CA ILE A 204 1.05 -15.22 2.32
C ILE A 204 2.05 -16.35 2.56
N THR A 205 1.66 -17.46 3.21
CA THR A 205 2.54 -18.62 3.39
C THR A 205 3.01 -19.17 2.03
N SER A 206 2.12 -19.30 1.05
CA SER A 206 2.48 -19.75 -0.31
C SER A 206 3.47 -18.79 -0.99
N ALA A 207 3.29 -17.48 -0.82
CA ALA A 207 4.23 -16.47 -1.32
C ALA A 207 5.61 -16.61 -0.68
N ILE A 208 5.70 -16.76 0.65
CA ILE A 208 6.97 -16.98 1.38
C ILE A 208 7.64 -18.27 0.89
N THR A 209 6.90 -19.39 0.81
CA THR A 209 7.44 -20.67 0.35
C THR A 209 7.94 -20.61 -1.10
N SER A 210 7.32 -19.82 -1.98
CA SER A 210 7.74 -19.67 -3.38
C SER A 210 9.13 -19.05 -3.57
N LEU A 211 9.60 -18.27 -2.60
CA LEU A 211 10.92 -17.63 -2.58
C LEU A 211 11.99 -18.49 -1.89
N SER A 212 11.57 -19.53 -1.14
CA SER A 212 12.50 -20.47 -0.53
C SER A 212 13.11 -21.37 -1.61
N THR A 213 14.44 -21.37 -1.72
CA THR A 213 15.17 -22.27 -2.63
C THR A 213 16.28 -22.99 -1.87
N PRO A 214 16.51 -24.29 -2.11
CA PRO A 214 17.55 -25.04 -1.38
C PRO A 214 18.98 -24.57 -1.66
N ALA A 215 19.17 -23.70 -2.66
CA ALA A 215 20.46 -23.14 -3.03
C ALA A 215 20.82 -21.84 -2.27
N THR A 216 19.89 -21.22 -1.53
CA THR A 216 20.11 -19.95 -0.82
C THR A 216 19.35 -19.92 0.50
N THR A 217 20.04 -19.65 1.61
CA THR A 217 19.47 -19.65 2.97
C THR A 217 18.74 -18.34 3.36
N ARG A 218 18.49 -17.45 2.40
CA ARG A 218 17.96 -16.10 2.63
C ARG A 218 16.64 -16.11 3.40
N LYS A 219 16.62 -15.43 4.54
CA LYS A 219 15.38 -15.06 5.24
C LYS A 219 14.59 -14.02 4.45
N THR A 220 13.30 -13.93 4.77
CA THR A 220 12.31 -13.09 4.10
C THR A 220 11.94 -11.89 4.98
N LEU A 221 11.92 -10.70 4.37
CA LEU A 221 11.22 -9.53 4.87
C LEU A 221 9.78 -9.57 4.34
N LEU A 222 8.80 -9.69 5.24
CA LEU A 222 7.38 -9.56 4.90
C LEU A 222 6.97 -8.09 5.05
N VAL A 223 6.55 -7.45 3.97
CA VAL A 223 6.06 -6.07 3.96
C VAL A 223 4.55 -6.08 3.83
N LEU A 224 3.86 -5.45 4.77
CA LEU A 224 2.40 -5.36 4.82
C LEU A 224 2.00 -3.90 4.65
N ASP A 225 1.56 -3.54 3.45
CA ASP A 225 1.19 -2.19 3.08
C ASP A 225 -0.32 -1.94 3.25
N SER A 226 -0.66 -1.14 4.26
CA SER A 226 -2.02 -0.68 4.56
C SER A 226 -3.03 -1.81 4.90
N PRO A 227 -2.72 -2.73 5.84
CA PRO A 227 -3.66 -3.76 6.28
C PRO A 227 -4.85 -3.20 7.08
N ASP A 228 -4.85 -1.90 7.41
CA ASP A 228 -6.03 -1.19 7.91
C ASP A 228 -7.21 -1.27 6.92
N ALA A 229 -6.95 -1.24 5.61
CA ALA A 229 -8.00 -1.47 4.61
C ALA A 229 -8.61 -2.89 4.71
N TYR A 230 -7.80 -3.93 4.91
CA TYR A 230 -8.28 -5.30 5.13
C TYR A 230 -9.13 -5.42 6.41
N LEU A 231 -8.75 -4.73 7.49
CA LEU A 231 -9.49 -4.76 8.76
C LEU A 231 -10.75 -3.89 8.73
N ALA A 232 -10.81 -2.87 7.89
CA ALA A 232 -12.04 -2.11 7.64
C ALA A 232 -13.06 -2.89 6.79
N LEU A 233 -12.58 -3.78 5.92
CA LEU A 233 -13.42 -4.59 5.02
C LEU A 233 -13.80 -5.97 5.58
N SER A 234 -13.02 -6.53 6.50
CA SER A 234 -13.28 -7.84 7.12
C SER A 234 -13.84 -7.72 8.54
N SER A 235 -14.48 -8.77 9.04
CA SER A 235 -14.88 -8.88 10.46
C SER A 235 -13.73 -9.34 11.37
N THR A 236 -12.46 -9.16 10.96
CA THR A 236 -11.29 -9.64 11.70
C THR A 236 -10.99 -8.72 12.88
N ALA A 237 -11.08 -9.24 14.11
CA ALA A 237 -10.67 -8.46 15.29
C ALA A 237 -9.15 -8.16 15.28
N PRO A 238 -8.71 -6.94 15.66
CA PRO A 238 -7.29 -6.55 15.65
C PRO A 238 -6.35 -7.48 16.42
N SER A 239 -6.81 -8.10 17.51
CA SER A 239 -6.05 -9.12 18.26
C SER A 239 -5.73 -10.34 17.42
N VAL A 240 -6.69 -10.84 16.64
CA VAL A 240 -6.55 -12.05 15.82
C VAL A 240 -5.60 -11.80 14.65
N PHE A 241 -5.67 -10.61 14.04
CA PHE A 241 -4.71 -10.18 13.03
C PHE A 241 -3.29 -10.07 13.59
N VAL A 242 -3.11 -9.45 14.77
CA VAL A 242 -1.81 -9.42 15.47
C VAL A 242 -1.29 -10.83 15.76
N SER A 243 -2.14 -11.76 16.19
CA SER A 243 -1.74 -13.18 16.36
C SER A 243 -1.29 -13.82 15.05
N LEU A 244 -1.89 -13.48 13.90
CA LEU A 244 -1.41 -13.95 12.60
C LEU A 244 -0.03 -13.38 12.25
N LEU A 245 0.23 -12.09 12.53
CA LEU A 245 1.56 -11.50 12.32
C LEU A 245 2.63 -12.21 13.14
N LEU A 246 2.34 -12.52 14.41
CA LEU A 246 3.26 -13.26 15.27
C LEU A 246 3.46 -14.72 14.78
N GLN A 247 2.45 -15.35 14.19
CA GLN A 247 2.61 -16.67 13.54
C GLN A 247 3.53 -16.61 12.30
N PHE A 248 3.43 -15.55 11.49
CA PHE A 248 4.38 -15.35 10.39
C PHE A 248 5.79 -15.08 10.89
N HIS A 249 5.95 -14.25 11.93
CA HIS A 249 7.27 -13.93 12.51
C HIS A 249 7.94 -15.14 13.17
N ALA A 250 7.16 -16.04 13.78
CA ALA A 250 7.65 -17.31 14.31
C ALA A 250 8.02 -18.35 13.22
N THR A 251 7.79 -18.06 11.94
CA THR A 251 8.16 -18.97 10.84
C THR A 251 9.64 -18.77 10.49
N PRO A 252 10.52 -19.80 10.54
CA PRO A 252 11.97 -19.64 10.36
C PRO A 252 12.43 -18.98 9.05
N ALA A 253 11.57 -18.98 8.02
CA ALA A 253 11.83 -18.32 6.74
C ALA A 253 11.61 -16.80 6.75
N VAL A 254 11.02 -16.22 7.81
CA VAL A 254 10.75 -14.79 7.97
C VAL A 254 11.68 -14.23 9.04
N SER A 255 12.47 -13.21 8.72
CA SER A 255 13.26 -12.48 9.73
C SER A 255 12.50 -11.27 10.27
N HIS A 256 11.84 -10.54 9.37
CA HIS A 256 11.30 -9.22 9.66
C HIS A 256 9.89 -9.08 9.11
N ILE A 257 9.04 -8.34 9.84
CA ILE A 257 7.76 -7.86 9.31
C ILE A 257 7.75 -6.33 9.38
N LEU A 258 7.63 -5.69 8.23
CA LEU A 258 7.48 -4.24 8.10
C LEU A 258 6.02 -3.91 7.78
N THR A 259 5.29 -3.39 8.77
CA THR A 259 3.88 -3.02 8.60
C THR A 259 3.76 -1.52 8.37
N HIS A 260 3.07 -1.09 7.32
CA HIS A 260 2.74 0.31 7.06
C HIS A 260 1.27 0.58 7.39
N MET A 261 1.02 1.58 8.24
CA MET A 261 -0.30 1.98 8.74
C MET A 261 -0.55 3.48 8.52
N HIS A 262 -1.78 3.88 8.24
CA HIS A 262 -2.18 5.28 8.33
C HIS A 262 -2.38 5.69 9.80
N ALA A 263 -1.95 6.91 10.13
CA ALA A 263 -1.95 7.48 11.47
C ALA A 263 -2.46 8.94 11.47
N ASP A 264 -3.37 9.28 10.55
CA ASP A 264 -4.10 10.54 10.55
C ASP A 264 -4.86 10.76 11.87
N THR A 265 -5.13 12.02 12.22
CA THR A 265 -5.73 12.39 13.52
C THR A 265 -6.98 11.58 13.90
N PRO A 266 -7.97 11.32 13.01
CA PRO A 266 -9.15 10.50 13.35
C PRO A 266 -8.83 9.04 13.72
N LEU A 267 -7.66 8.54 13.31
CA LEU A 267 -7.21 7.16 13.50
C LEU A 267 -6.41 6.98 14.80
N ILE A 268 -5.84 8.07 15.31
CA ILE A 268 -5.04 8.12 16.56
C ILE A 268 -5.76 8.85 17.70
N SER A 269 -6.85 9.56 17.42
CA SER A 269 -7.66 10.30 18.40
C SER A 269 -9.14 10.03 18.09
N PRO A 270 -9.71 8.95 18.66
CA PRO A 270 -11.10 8.57 18.42
C PRO A 270 -12.09 9.67 18.77
N SER A 271 -13.23 9.66 18.09
CA SER A 271 -14.31 10.63 18.33
C SER A 271 -15.00 10.44 19.69
N ALA A 272 -15.91 11.35 20.05
CA ALA A 272 -16.73 11.25 21.25
C ALA A 272 -18.23 11.33 20.87
N PRO A 273 -18.97 10.20 20.87
CA PRO A 273 -18.56 8.84 21.22
C PRO A 273 -17.78 8.12 20.11
N ALA A 274 -16.75 7.37 20.50
CA ALA A 274 -15.84 6.70 19.59
C ALA A 274 -16.51 5.60 18.77
N GLN A 275 -16.20 5.54 17.47
CA GLN A 275 -16.78 4.55 16.56
C GLN A 275 -16.03 3.21 16.61
N PRO A 276 -16.70 2.06 16.37
CA PRO A 276 -16.04 0.74 16.43
C PRO A 276 -14.83 0.58 15.52
N LEU A 277 -14.82 1.26 14.36
CA LEU A 277 -13.69 1.26 13.43
C LEU A 277 -12.50 2.08 13.98
N GLU A 278 -12.76 3.27 14.54
CA GLU A 278 -11.73 4.11 15.19
C GLU A 278 -11.06 3.36 16.35
N ILE A 279 -11.88 2.72 17.21
CA ILE A 279 -11.40 1.89 18.32
C ILE A 279 -10.56 0.71 17.80
N SER A 280 -11.02 0.04 16.74
CA SER A 280 -10.31 -1.10 16.15
C SER A 280 -8.95 -0.70 15.57
N GLN A 281 -8.89 0.41 14.82
CA GLN A 281 -7.66 0.91 14.21
C GLN A 281 -6.68 1.45 15.23
N TYR A 282 -7.15 2.24 16.20
CA TYR A 282 -6.34 2.72 17.33
C TYR A 282 -5.71 1.54 18.10
N ASN A 283 -6.51 0.51 18.40
CA ASN A 283 -6.05 -0.69 19.10
C ASN A 283 -5.04 -1.51 18.29
N LEU A 284 -5.18 -1.59 16.95
CA LEU A 284 -4.17 -2.23 16.12
C LEU A 284 -2.87 -1.43 16.16
N LEU A 285 -2.93 -0.14 15.84
CA LEU A 285 -1.75 0.71 15.70
C LEU A 285 -0.96 0.78 17.01
N THR A 286 -1.66 0.88 18.15
CA THR A 286 -1.04 0.85 19.49
C THR A 286 -0.30 -0.47 19.75
N LYS A 287 -0.89 -1.61 19.39
CA LYS A 287 -0.24 -2.92 19.53
C LYS A 287 0.98 -3.06 18.63
N LEU A 288 0.86 -2.68 17.36
CA LEU A 288 1.97 -2.70 16.41
C LEU A 288 3.12 -1.80 16.88
N ALA A 289 2.82 -0.59 17.36
CA ALA A 289 3.82 0.34 17.89
C ALA A 289 4.52 -0.22 19.14
N HIS A 290 3.79 -0.82 20.08
CA HIS A 290 4.36 -1.43 21.28
C HIS A 290 5.26 -2.63 20.95
N MET A 291 4.87 -3.44 19.97
CA MET A 291 5.60 -4.63 19.52
C MET A 291 6.81 -4.33 18.61
N SER A 292 6.92 -3.12 18.05
CA SER A 292 7.93 -2.82 17.03
C SER A 292 9.25 -2.35 17.64
N ALA A 293 10.35 -2.95 17.18
CA ALA A 293 11.71 -2.56 17.56
C ALA A 293 12.09 -1.17 17.01
N ARG A 294 11.51 -0.77 15.88
CA ARG A 294 11.68 0.56 15.28
C ARG A 294 10.37 1.03 14.65
N ILE A 295 10.06 2.32 14.85
CA ILE A 295 8.93 3.02 14.24
C ILE A 295 9.49 4.17 13.41
N LEU A 296 9.07 4.31 12.15
CA LEU A 296 9.35 5.49 11.34
C LEU A 296 8.03 6.13 10.87
N GLY A 297 7.74 7.34 11.33
CA GLY A 297 6.51 8.05 11.01
C GLY A 297 6.75 9.23 10.07
N THR A 298 5.94 9.33 9.02
CA THR A 298 5.94 10.45 8.07
C THR A 298 4.73 11.36 8.30
N ARG A 299 4.97 12.65 8.51
CA ARG A 299 3.94 13.67 8.74
C ARG A 299 4.19 14.93 7.90
N VAL A 300 3.14 15.69 7.65
CA VAL A 300 3.24 17.04 7.10
C VAL A 300 4.00 17.97 8.07
N LEU A 301 4.44 19.14 7.59
CA LEU A 301 4.97 20.18 8.45
C LEU A 301 3.82 20.88 9.20
N ASP A 302 3.99 21.10 10.51
CA ASP A 302 3.02 21.83 11.34
C ASP A 302 2.81 23.28 10.87
N THR A 303 3.81 23.83 10.15
CA THR A 303 3.80 25.17 9.54
C THR A 303 3.08 25.23 8.18
N GLY A 304 2.56 24.11 7.67
CA GLY A 304 1.97 24.01 6.33
C GLY A 304 2.99 23.72 5.20
N VAL A 305 2.54 23.86 3.95
CA VAL A 305 3.26 23.40 2.76
C VAL A 305 4.50 24.26 2.45
N ALA A 306 5.62 23.63 2.15
CA ALA A 306 6.85 24.27 1.65
C ALA A 306 7.23 23.75 0.26
N ARG A 307 7.92 24.56 -0.54
CA ARG A 307 8.40 24.16 -1.88
C ARG A 307 9.49 23.09 -1.81
N ASP A 308 10.40 23.24 -0.85
CA ASP A 308 11.64 22.47 -0.79
C ASP A 308 11.67 21.39 0.31
N VAL A 309 10.55 21.22 1.02
CA VAL A 309 10.37 20.20 2.06
C VAL A 309 8.98 19.58 1.91
N SER A 310 8.93 18.26 1.72
CA SER A 310 7.70 17.48 1.60
C SER A 310 7.07 17.15 2.96
N GLY A 311 7.88 17.01 4.02
CA GLY A 311 7.41 16.73 5.36
C GLY A 311 8.52 16.43 6.36
N VAL A 312 8.13 15.87 7.50
CA VAL A 312 9.01 15.37 8.56
C VAL A 312 8.95 13.85 8.61
N VAL A 313 10.10 13.19 8.73
CA VAL A 313 10.20 11.78 9.14
C VAL A 313 10.75 11.71 10.56
N ARG A 314 10.00 11.09 11.46
CA ARG A 314 10.40 10.82 12.85
C ARG A 314 10.77 9.35 12.99
N VAL A 315 11.90 9.06 13.62
CA VAL A 315 12.37 7.69 13.90
C VAL A 315 12.44 7.46 15.40
N THR A 316 11.77 6.42 15.88
CA THR A 316 11.81 5.96 17.28
C THR A 316 12.34 4.53 17.31
N GLU A 317 13.40 4.26 18.09
CA GLU A 317 13.92 2.92 18.32
C GLU A 317 13.59 2.46 19.75
N GLN A 318 13.07 1.25 19.92
CA GLN A 318 12.98 0.62 21.24
C GLN A 318 14.32 -0.06 21.56
N ARG A 319 15.21 0.64 22.26
CA ARG A 319 16.52 0.12 22.71
C ARG A 319 16.46 -0.74 23.99
N ALA A 320 15.28 -1.22 24.37
CA ALA A 320 14.97 -1.84 25.66
C ALA A 320 15.50 -3.29 25.85
N ARG A 321 16.68 -3.64 25.31
CA ARG A 321 17.27 -4.99 25.43
C ARG A 321 18.75 -5.10 25.77
N TRP A 322 19.53 -4.01 25.76
CA TRP A 322 21.00 -4.12 25.95
C TRP A 322 21.62 -3.10 26.93
N HIS A 323 21.04 -1.91 27.12
CA HIS A 323 21.60 -0.93 28.08
C HIS A 323 21.38 -1.28 29.57
N ASP A 324 20.40 -2.14 29.89
CA ASP A 324 20.09 -2.53 31.28
C ASP A 324 21.04 -3.62 31.85
N LEU A 325 22.00 -4.10 31.05
CA LEU A 325 22.97 -5.15 31.43
C LEU A 325 24.42 -4.66 31.54
N GLY A 326 24.66 -3.35 31.54
CA GLY A 326 25.97 -2.77 31.89
C GLY A 326 27.14 -3.14 30.95
N LEU A 327 26.86 -3.58 29.72
CA LEU A 327 27.87 -3.79 28.69
C LEU A 327 27.97 -2.55 27.80
N GLU A 328 28.91 -1.69 28.16
CA GLU A 328 29.27 -0.48 27.41
C GLU A 328 29.94 -0.87 26.08
N GLU A 329 29.24 -0.64 24.96
CA GLU A 329 29.91 -0.47 23.66
C GLU A 329 30.27 1.02 23.54
N GLU A 330 31.57 1.34 23.47
CA GLU A 330 32.11 2.72 23.51
C GLU A 330 31.64 3.58 22.31
N GLY A 331 30.43 4.12 22.41
CA GLY A 331 29.87 5.11 21.50
C GLY A 331 29.26 6.25 22.29
N ARG A 332 29.96 7.39 22.36
CA ARG A 332 29.49 8.62 23.02
C ARG A 332 28.23 9.18 22.33
N LEU A 333 27.08 8.63 22.68
CA LEU A 333 25.77 9.23 22.48
C LEU A 333 25.33 9.75 23.85
N ASN A 334 25.02 11.05 23.93
CA ASN A 334 24.56 11.67 25.16
C ASN A 334 23.33 10.92 25.69
N GLU A 335 23.33 10.55 26.97
CA GLU A 335 22.21 9.79 27.59
C GLU A 335 20.86 10.52 27.43
N ASP A 336 20.90 11.86 27.34
CA ASP A 336 19.78 12.74 27.02
C ASP A 336 19.04 12.45 25.69
N ASP A 337 19.66 11.75 24.74
CA ASP A 337 19.08 11.41 23.42
C ASP A 337 18.48 9.99 23.37
N ALA A 338 18.81 9.12 24.34
CA ALA A 338 18.51 7.68 24.29
C ALA A 338 17.01 7.33 24.25
N GLY A 339 16.13 8.25 24.66
CA GLY A 339 14.66 8.13 24.56
C GLY A 339 13.99 9.12 23.58
N LYS A 340 14.74 10.07 23.00
CA LYS A 340 14.19 11.12 22.14
C LYS A 340 14.29 10.69 20.68
N GLY A 341 13.22 10.08 20.17
CA GLY A 341 13.12 9.73 18.74
C GLY A 341 13.50 10.90 17.83
N LYS A 342 14.37 10.63 16.85
CA LYS A 342 15.01 11.62 15.97
C LYS A 342 14.07 12.12 14.89
N GLU A 343 14.24 13.37 14.46
CA GLU A 343 13.40 13.98 13.43
C GLU A 343 14.24 14.59 12.31
N PHE A 344 13.86 14.27 11.07
CA PHE A 344 14.52 14.78 9.87
C PHE A 344 13.48 15.41 8.94
N LEU A 345 13.87 16.46 8.25
CA LEU A 345 13.10 17.00 7.12
C LEU A 345 13.39 16.14 5.89
N TYR A 346 12.40 15.92 5.03
CA TYR A 346 12.62 15.22 3.75
C TYR A 346 11.98 15.95 2.58
N GLN A 347 12.58 15.80 1.40
CA GLN A 347 12.08 16.30 0.12
C GLN A 347 12.02 15.12 -0.86
N VAL A 348 10.82 14.76 -1.33
CA VAL A 348 10.62 13.83 -2.45
C VAL A 348 10.49 14.65 -3.72
N LYS A 349 11.31 14.35 -4.73
CA LYS A 349 11.26 15.02 -6.03
C LYS A 349 10.44 14.22 -7.04
N GLY A 350 10.00 14.89 -8.11
CA GLY A 350 9.20 14.28 -9.19
C GLY A 350 9.89 13.12 -9.93
N ASP A 351 11.23 13.06 -9.87
CA ASP A 351 12.04 11.95 -10.40
C ASP A 351 12.14 10.73 -9.46
N GLY A 352 11.57 10.80 -8.25
CA GLY A 352 11.67 9.77 -7.21
C GLY A 352 12.95 9.83 -6.37
N SER A 353 13.84 10.79 -6.64
CA SER A 353 14.96 11.07 -5.74
C SER A 353 14.45 11.67 -4.42
N VAL A 354 15.12 11.34 -3.32
CA VAL A 354 14.76 11.82 -1.98
C VAL A 354 15.99 12.45 -1.35
N LYS A 355 15.82 13.64 -0.76
CA LYS A 355 16.79 14.25 0.14
C LYS A 355 16.23 14.20 1.57
N VAL A 356 17.13 14.05 2.54
CA VAL A 356 16.83 14.08 3.98
C VAL A 356 17.84 15.03 4.63
N PHE A 357 17.38 15.84 5.58
CA PHE A 357 18.15 16.90 6.22
C PHE A 357 17.85 16.94 7.73
N GLU A 358 18.83 17.35 8.53
CA GLU A 358 18.61 17.64 9.94
C GLU A 358 17.81 18.94 10.12
N ARG A 359 16.99 19.01 11.18
CA ARG A 359 16.17 20.19 11.48
C ARG A 359 17.07 21.35 11.92
N GLY A 360 17.24 22.33 11.04
CA GLY A 360 18.10 23.51 11.27
C GLY A 360 19.28 23.63 10.28
N ALA A 361 19.61 22.58 9.53
CA ALA A 361 20.73 22.56 8.59
C ALA A 361 20.49 23.32 7.27
N GLY A 362 19.33 23.95 7.08
CA GLY A 362 18.97 24.69 5.85
C GLY A 362 19.49 26.14 5.82
N GLY A 363 20.59 26.42 6.50
CA GLY A 363 21.02 27.78 6.89
C GLY A 363 22.29 28.32 6.22
N GLU A 364 22.79 27.70 5.15
CA GLU A 364 23.86 28.26 4.31
C GLU A 364 23.48 28.15 2.83
N ALA A 365 23.76 29.21 2.06
CA ALA A 365 23.40 29.41 0.66
C ALA A 365 24.62 29.83 -0.17
#